data_AF-A0A6M8SS11-F1
#
_entry.id   AF-A0A6M8SS11-F1
#
_cell.length_a   1.000
_cell.length_b   1.000
_cell.length_c   1.000
_cell.angle_alpha   90.00
_cell.angle_beta   90.00
_cell.angle_gamma   90.00
#
_symmetry.space_group_name_H-M   'P 1'
#
loop_
_entity.id
_entity.type
_entity.pdbx_description
1 polymer ?
#
loop_
_entity_poly.entity_id
_entity_poly.type
_entity_poly.pdbx_seq_one_letter_code
_entity_poly.pdbx_strand_id
1 'polypeptide(L)'
;MKVTITVDQGAIKALGANLGRKVQRSTAIALTKTAWQTKADVVEQMKSKIDRPTTFTLNSLVVRPAKYDRGSMTAKVEAKDWQEKYLRNIVSGVGESKRHLKRFELALQAVNQMPRGWVAVPAKEFALDAYGGMGRGILMKIISQIGTELLSGYQNKSTDAKVKARNQKRNGTFFAMQPGNREGLPPGVYQRRRFGSGWGSRMVLAYVKQARYKPQIDLEKIAEKAVSEHFQTEFIKALQS
;
A
#
# COMPACT_ATOMS: atom_id res chain seq x y z
N MET A 1 -10.28 -6.46 2.74
CA MET A 1 -9.56 -6.89 3.95
C MET A 1 -10.34 -6.40 5.16
N LYS A 2 -10.98 -7.30 5.88
CA LYS A 2 -11.97 -6.96 6.91
C LYS A 2 -11.97 -8.03 7.99
N VAL A 3 -11.87 -7.61 9.24
CA VAL A 3 -12.15 -8.47 10.38
C VAL A 3 -13.42 -8.00 11.06
N THR A 4 -14.26 -8.96 11.44
CA THR A 4 -15.57 -8.72 12.03
C THR A 4 -15.61 -9.38 13.40
N ILE A 5 -15.85 -8.60 14.45
CA ILE A 5 -16.04 -9.10 15.81
C ILE A 5 -17.54 -8.98 16.13
N THR A 6 -18.18 -10.11 16.43
CA THR A 6 -19.63 -10.23 16.63
C THR A 6 -19.93 -10.90 17.97
N VAL A 7 -20.98 -10.44 18.66
CA VAL A 7 -21.56 -11.11 19.84
C VAL A 7 -22.98 -11.56 19.54
N ASP A 8 -23.35 -12.75 20.03
CA ASP A 8 -24.70 -13.30 19.90
C ASP A 8 -25.73 -12.49 20.70
N GLN A 9 -26.79 -12.08 20.03
CA GLN A 9 -27.86 -11.24 20.59
C GLN A 9 -28.87 -12.04 21.41
N GLY A 10 -28.96 -13.36 21.21
CA GLY A 10 -29.88 -14.25 21.93
C GLY A 10 -29.59 -14.28 23.43
N ALA A 11 -28.31 -14.39 23.79
CA ALA A 11 -27.85 -14.40 25.17
C ALA A 11 -28.17 -13.10 25.94
N ILE A 12 -28.23 -11.97 25.24
CA ILE A 12 -28.44 -10.66 25.88
C ILE A 12 -29.93 -10.38 26.16
N LYS A 13 -30.85 -10.93 25.35
CA LYS A 13 -32.31 -10.75 25.53
C LYS A 13 -32.88 -11.49 26.73
N ALA A 14 -32.20 -12.53 27.22
CA ALA A 14 -32.62 -13.31 28.39
C ALA A 14 -32.47 -12.53 29.72
N LEU A 15 -31.74 -11.42 29.72
CA LEU A 15 -31.58 -10.52 30.87
C LEU A 15 -32.69 -9.46 30.81
N GLY A 16 -33.50 -9.34 31.86
CA GLY A 16 -34.71 -8.50 31.89
C GLY A 16 -34.53 -7.07 31.33
N ALA A 17 -35.59 -6.46 30.78
CA ALA A 17 -35.52 -5.33 29.83
C ALA A 17 -34.52 -4.19 30.13
N ASN A 18 -34.40 -3.75 31.39
CA ASN A 18 -33.45 -2.70 31.79
C ASN A 18 -32.00 -3.21 31.91
N LEU A 19 -31.82 -4.42 32.44
CA LEU A 19 -30.52 -5.12 32.43
C LEU A 19 -30.10 -5.43 30.99
N GLY A 20 -31.03 -5.87 30.14
CA GLY A 20 -30.82 -6.11 28.72
C GLY A 20 -30.25 -4.87 28.01
N ARG A 21 -30.86 -3.68 28.21
CA ARG A 21 -30.36 -2.44 27.56
C ARG A 21 -29.00 -1.99 28.08
N LYS A 22 -28.74 -2.08 29.40
CA LYS A 22 -27.42 -1.75 29.96
C LYS A 22 -26.35 -2.70 29.42
N VAL A 23 -26.61 -4.02 29.43
CA VAL A 23 -25.71 -5.05 28.91
C VAL A 23 -25.45 -4.87 27.41
N GLN A 24 -26.47 -4.55 26.60
CA GLN A 24 -26.29 -4.25 25.17
C GLN A 24 -25.38 -3.04 24.96
N ARG A 25 -25.59 -1.96 25.71
CA ARG A 25 -24.74 -0.76 25.63
C ARG A 25 -23.30 -1.07 26.03
N SER A 26 -23.10 -1.75 27.16
CA SER A 26 -21.77 -2.13 27.65
C SER A 26 -21.05 -3.07 26.68
N THR A 27 -21.77 -4.01 26.06
CA THR A 27 -21.24 -4.89 25.01
C THR A 27 -20.79 -4.10 23.78
N ALA A 28 -21.60 -3.14 23.31
CA ALA A 28 -21.21 -2.31 22.16
C ALA A 28 -19.98 -1.45 22.45
N ILE A 29 -19.85 -0.93 23.68
CA ILE A 29 -18.65 -0.20 24.13
C ILE A 29 -17.44 -1.13 24.14
N ALA A 30 -17.57 -2.32 24.75
CA ALA A 30 -16.50 -3.32 24.81
C ALA A 30 -16.02 -3.73 23.41
N LEU A 31 -16.95 -4.10 22.52
CA LEU A 31 -16.66 -4.42 21.12
C LEU A 31 -15.90 -3.31 20.41
N THR A 32 -16.34 -2.06 20.60
CA THR A 32 -15.71 -0.90 19.96
C THR A 32 -14.29 -0.70 20.48
N LYS A 33 -14.07 -0.79 21.80
CA LYS A 33 -12.74 -0.63 22.40
C LYS A 33 -11.80 -1.78 22.03
N THR A 34 -12.28 -3.02 22.03
CA THR A 34 -11.52 -4.19 21.55
C THR A 34 -11.12 -4.02 20.08
N ALA A 35 -11.98 -3.46 19.23
CA ALA A 35 -11.64 -3.17 17.84
C ALA A 35 -10.57 -2.07 17.69
N TRP A 36 -10.56 -1.07 18.58
CA TRP A 36 -9.48 -0.08 18.65
C TRP A 36 -8.14 -0.70 19.06
N GLN A 37 -8.15 -1.60 20.04
CA GLN A 37 -6.96 -2.32 20.47
C GLN A 37 -6.44 -3.23 19.35
N THR A 38 -7.34 -4.00 18.71
CA THR A 38 -7.01 -4.81 17.53
C THR A 38 -6.33 -3.97 16.45
N LYS A 39 -6.85 -2.77 16.16
CA LYS A 39 -6.21 -1.85 15.21
C LYS A 39 -4.80 -1.46 15.65
N ALA A 40 -4.58 -1.17 16.93
CA ALA A 40 -3.26 -0.82 17.45
C ALA A 40 -2.27 -1.98 17.28
N ASP A 41 -2.68 -3.20 17.61
CA ASP A 41 -1.85 -4.40 17.49
C ASP A 41 -1.49 -4.70 16.02
N VAL A 42 -2.44 -4.54 15.10
CA VAL A 42 -2.15 -4.66 13.67
C VAL A 42 -1.15 -3.60 13.21
N VAL A 43 -1.29 -2.35 13.65
CA VAL A 43 -0.36 -1.27 13.29
C VAL A 43 1.05 -1.56 13.83
N GLU A 44 1.17 -2.16 15.01
CA GLU A 44 2.47 -2.57 15.57
C GLU A 44 3.10 -3.70 14.76
N GLN A 45 2.32 -4.72 14.37
CA GLN A 45 2.82 -5.76 13.47
C GLN A 45 3.24 -5.20 12.11
N MET A 46 2.50 -4.22 11.57
CA MET A 46 2.88 -3.53 10.34
C MET A 46 4.24 -2.83 10.48
N LYS A 47 4.52 -2.19 11.62
CA LYS A 47 5.83 -1.56 11.87
C LYS A 47 6.97 -2.57 11.94
N SER A 48 6.70 -3.78 12.45
CA SER A 48 7.70 -4.84 12.59
C SER A 48 7.95 -5.61 11.28
N LYS A 49 6.89 -5.90 10.51
CA LYS A 49 6.96 -6.79 9.33
C LYS A 49 7.22 -6.05 8.02
N ILE A 50 6.83 -4.78 7.92
CA ILE A 50 7.00 -3.97 6.70
C ILE A 50 8.29 -3.16 6.83
N ASP A 51 9.17 -3.26 5.82
CA ASP A 51 10.34 -2.39 5.73
C ASP A 51 9.91 -0.95 5.39
N ARG A 52 10.35 0.01 6.23
CA ARG A 52 10.11 1.46 6.07
C ARG A 52 8.66 1.83 5.71
N PRO A 53 7.67 1.49 6.57
CA PRO A 53 6.28 1.75 6.27
C PRO A 53 6.00 3.26 6.23
N THR A 54 5.29 3.71 5.19
CA THR A 54 4.85 5.11 5.11
C THR A 54 3.72 5.38 6.10
N THR A 55 3.55 6.63 6.55
CA THR A 55 2.40 7.04 7.36
C THR A 55 1.06 6.73 6.70
N PHE A 56 1.01 6.79 5.36
CA PHE A 56 -0.16 6.37 4.57
C PHE A 56 -0.50 4.89 4.76
N THR A 57 0.52 4.03 4.87
CA THR A 57 0.39 2.59 5.11
C THR A 57 -0.07 2.33 6.54
N LEU A 58 0.49 3.02 7.54
CA LEU A 58 0.11 2.87 8.94
C LEU A 58 -1.32 3.38 9.23
N ASN A 59 -1.75 4.45 8.55
CA ASN A 59 -3.09 5.06 8.73
C ASN A 59 -4.18 4.43 7.84
N SER A 60 -3.95 3.21 7.40
CA SER A 60 -4.82 2.47 6.49
C SER A 60 -6.04 1.85 7.13
N LEU A 61 -6.00 1.56 8.43
CA LEU A 61 -7.07 0.88 9.13
C LEU A 61 -8.07 1.87 9.74
N VAL A 62 -9.35 1.54 9.60
CA VAL A 62 -10.47 2.25 10.24
C VAL A 62 -11.29 1.27 11.07
N VAL A 63 -11.76 1.77 12.23
CA VAL A 63 -12.67 1.04 13.11
C VAL A 63 -14.08 1.51 12.81
N ARG A 64 -14.98 0.58 12.50
CA ARG A 64 -16.42 0.81 12.49
C ARG A 64 -16.97 0.36 13.85
N PRO A 65 -17.45 1.30 14.69
CA PRO A 65 -17.91 0.97 16.03
C PRO A 65 -19.21 0.16 16.00
N ALA A 66 -19.42 -0.63 17.05
CA ALA A 66 -20.70 -1.32 17.26
C ALA A 66 -21.77 -0.31 17.72
N LYS A 67 -23.02 -0.52 17.29
CA LYS A 67 -24.15 0.34 17.61
C LYS A 67 -25.32 -0.51 18.12
N TYR A 68 -25.61 -0.39 19.42
CA TYR A 68 -26.68 -1.13 20.08
C TYR A 68 -28.08 -0.64 19.69
N ASP A 69 -28.24 0.66 19.43
CA ASP A 69 -29.50 1.31 19.02
C ASP A 69 -29.99 0.87 17.64
N ARG A 70 -29.07 0.45 16.76
CA ARG A 70 -29.37 0.00 15.40
C ARG A 70 -29.32 -1.50 15.21
N GLY A 71 -29.26 -2.27 16.31
CA GLY A 71 -29.18 -3.74 16.26
C GLY A 71 -27.86 -4.29 15.69
N SER A 72 -26.85 -3.44 15.44
CA SER A 72 -25.54 -3.86 14.94
C SER A 72 -24.56 -4.06 16.11
N MET A 73 -24.64 -5.24 16.74
CA MET A 73 -23.71 -5.68 17.79
C MET A 73 -22.40 -6.22 17.21
N THR A 74 -21.84 -5.46 16.27
CA THR A 74 -20.69 -5.87 15.48
C THR A 74 -19.73 -4.70 15.33
N ALA A 75 -18.49 -4.88 15.77
CA ALA A 75 -17.41 -3.95 15.47
C ALA A 75 -16.55 -4.52 14.34
N LYS A 76 -16.10 -3.66 13.42
CA LYS A 76 -15.28 -4.06 12.27
C LYS A 76 -13.99 -3.26 12.23
N VAL A 77 -12.89 -3.95 11.93
CA VAL A 77 -11.62 -3.32 11.55
C VAL A 77 -11.43 -3.58 10.06
N GLU A 78 -11.44 -2.51 9.28
CA GLU A 78 -11.35 -2.59 7.81
C GLU A 78 -10.24 -1.68 7.28
N ALA A 79 -9.66 -2.08 6.14
CA ALA A 79 -8.76 -1.21 5.40
C ALA A 79 -9.58 -0.15 4.64
N LYS A 80 -9.12 1.11 4.65
CA LYS A 80 -9.68 2.18 3.82
C LYS A 80 -9.52 1.85 2.33
N ASP A 81 -10.52 2.15 1.51
CA ASP A 81 -10.62 1.75 0.10
C ASP A 81 -9.36 2.03 -0.75
N TRP A 82 -8.76 3.22 -0.59
CA TRP A 82 -7.55 3.58 -1.36
C TRP A 82 -6.29 2.86 -0.86
N GLN A 83 -6.20 2.61 0.44
CA GLN A 83 -5.09 1.91 1.09
C GLN A 83 -5.19 0.39 0.92
N GLU A 84 -6.40 -0.14 0.79
CA GLU A 84 -6.66 -1.57 0.59
C GLU A 84 -5.95 -2.10 -0.66
N LYS A 85 -5.93 -1.32 -1.75
CA LYS A 85 -5.23 -1.69 -3.00
C LYS A 85 -3.74 -2.01 -2.79
N TYR A 86 -3.10 -1.33 -1.85
CA TYR A 86 -1.69 -1.53 -1.52
C TYR A 86 -1.50 -2.67 -0.51
N LEU A 87 -2.37 -2.72 0.50
CA LEU A 87 -2.26 -3.68 1.61
C LEU A 87 -2.72 -5.08 1.27
N ARG A 88 -3.61 -5.24 0.28
CA ARG A 88 -4.15 -6.55 -0.09
C ARG A 88 -3.06 -7.59 -0.36
N ASN A 89 -1.96 -7.19 -0.99
CA ASN A 89 -0.85 -8.08 -1.31
C ASN A 89 0.00 -8.45 -0.08
N ILE A 90 0.07 -7.57 0.92
CA ILE A 90 0.89 -7.75 2.14
C ILE A 90 0.10 -8.54 3.20
N VAL A 91 -1.19 -8.24 3.32
CA VAL A 91 -2.02 -8.69 4.44
C VAL A 91 -2.88 -9.89 4.09
N SER A 92 -3.58 -9.88 2.95
CA SER A 92 -4.61 -10.89 2.76
C SER A 92 -4.10 -12.22 2.24
N GLY A 93 -3.07 -12.27 1.39
CA GLY A 93 -2.63 -13.53 0.77
C GLY A 93 -3.72 -14.29 -0.02
N VAL A 94 -4.95 -13.79 -0.05
CA VAL A 94 -6.11 -14.42 -0.67
C VAL A 94 -6.02 -14.19 -2.17
N GLY A 95 -5.70 -15.27 -2.88
CA GLY A 95 -5.64 -15.37 -4.34
C GLY A 95 -4.27 -14.98 -4.92
N GLU A 96 -4.08 -15.29 -6.21
CA GLU A 96 -2.96 -14.84 -7.05
C GLU A 96 -2.91 -13.31 -7.14
N SER A 97 -2.62 -12.64 -6.04
CA SER A 97 -2.70 -11.19 -5.89
C SER A 97 -1.46 -10.59 -6.56
N LYS A 98 -1.55 -10.49 -7.88
CA LYS A 98 -0.63 -9.76 -8.74
C LYS A 98 -0.56 -8.33 -8.21
N ARG A 99 0.65 -7.88 -7.85
CA ARG A 99 0.95 -6.46 -7.56
C ARG A 99 0.24 -5.54 -8.56
N HIS A 100 -0.57 -4.61 -8.05
CA HIS A 100 -1.11 -3.55 -8.90
C HIS A 100 0.04 -2.75 -9.51
N LEU A 101 -0.01 -2.57 -10.83
CA LEU A 101 0.94 -1.71 -11.53
C LEU A 101 0.75 -0.27 -11.07
N LYS A 102 1.86 0.39 -10.79
CA LYS A 102 1.90 1.83 -10.50
C LYS A 102 1.53 2.58 -11.77
N ARG A 103 0.98 3.80 -11.62
CA ARG A 103 0.58 4.65 -12.77
C ARG A 103 1.71 4.85 -13.79
N PHE A 104 2.96 4.98 -13.35
CA PHE A 104 4.09 5.12 -14.27
C PHE A 104 4.44 3.82 -15.02
N GLU A 105 4.24 2.66 -14.39
CA GLU A 105 4.46 1.36 -15.03
C GLU A 105 3.41 1.17 -16.14
N LEU A 106 2.15 1.52 -15.86
CA LEU A 106 1.08 1.57 -16.86
C LEU A 106 1.41 2.53 -18.01
N ALA A 107 1.95 3.71 -17.70
CA ALA A 107 2.37 4.68 -18.71
C ALA A 107 3.44 4.10 -19.64
N LEU A 108 4.48 3.46 -19.09
CA LEU A 108 5.55 2.85 -19.88
C LEU A 108 5.04 1.66 -20.72
N GLN A 109 4.11 0.86 -20.19
CA GLN A 109 3.46 -0.21 -20.97
C GLN A 109 2.58 0.34 -22.10
N ALA A 110 1.88 1.46 -21.87
CA ALA A 110 0.99 2.06 -22.86
C ALA A 110 1.76 2.55 -24.10
N VAL A 111 3.00 3.03 -23.93
CA VAL A 111 3.88 3.46 -25.03
C VAL A 111 4.82 2.36 -25.52
N ASN A 112 4.58 1.10 -25.15
CA ASN A 112 5.42 -0.06 -25.50
C ASN A 112 6.90 0.09 -25.09
N GLN A 113 7.19 0.86 -24.03
CA GLN A 113 8.52 1.03 -23.47
C GLN A 113 8.78 0.13 -22.25
N MET A 114 7.76 -0.60 -21.80
CA MET A 114 7.89 -1.69 -20.84
C MET A 114 7.01 -2.87 -21.30
N PRO A 115 7.48 -4.12 -21.20
CA PRO A 115 6.65 -5.28 -21.53
C PRO A 115 5.40 -5.36 -20.64
N ARG A 116 4.29 -5.83 -21.22
CA ARG A 116 3.07 -6.13 -20.45
C ARG A 116 3.32 -7.27 -19.46
N GLY A 117 2.77 -7.15 -18.25
CA GLY A 117 2.94 -8.15 -17.18
C GLY A 117 4.29 -8.09 -16.44
N TRP A 118 5.16 -7.15 -16.80
CA TRP A 118 6.40 -6.87 -16.08
C TRP A 118 6.22 -5.69 -15.14
N VAL A 119 7.07 -5.61 -14.11
CA VAL A 119 7.10 -4.51 -13.14
C VAL A 119 8.46 -3.82 -13.18
N ALA A 120 8.49 -2.55 -12.79
CA ALA A 120 9.72 -1.77 -12.70
C ALA A 120 10.19 -1.69 -11.26
N VAL A 121 11.43 -2.11 -11.04
CA VAL A 121 12.12 -2.01 -9.74
C VAL A 121 13.33 -1.10 -9.87
N PRO A 122 13.68 -0.33 -8.83
CA PRO A 122 14.90 0.46 -8.84
C PRO A 122 16.12 -0.42 -9.10
N ALA A 123 17.07 0.07 -9.91
CA ALA A 123 18.34 -0.62 -10.11
C ALA A 123 19.14 -0.64 -8.80
N LYS A 124 19.96 -1.69 -8.60
CA LYS A 124 20.70 -1.94 -7.35
C LYS A 124 21.54 -0.74 -6.87
N GLU A 125 22.13 -0.01 -7.79
CA GLU A 125 23.03 1.12 -7.50
C GLU A 125 22.31 2.48 -7.53
N PHE A 126 20.99 2.48 -7.71
CA PHE A 126 20.23 3.71 -7.79
C PHE A 126 19.82 4.20 -6.40
N ALA A 127 20.01 5.50 -6.16
CA ALA A 127 19.65 6.13 -4.88
C ALA A 127 18.15 5.98 -4.60
N LEU A 128 17.84 5.33 -3.48
CA LEU A 128 16.48 5.19 -2.98
C LEU A 128 16.09 6.35 -2.06
N ASP A 129 14.80 6.61 -1.96
CA ASP A 129 14.26 7.52 -0.95
C ASP A 129 14.20 6.86 0.45
N ALA A 130 13.77 7.64 1.44
CA ALA A 130 13.63 7.18 2.83
C ALA A 130 12.68 5.97 2.98
N TYR A 131 11.82 5.70 2.00
CA TYR A 131 10.84 4.61 2.00
C TYR A 131 11.22 3.47 1.05
N GLY A 132 12.46 3.43 0.55
CA GLY A 132 12.95 2.37 -0.35
C GLY A 132 12.41 2.46 -1.78
N GLY A 133 11.75 3.57 -2.13
CA GLY A 133 11.26 3.87 -3.47
C GLY A 133 12.24 4.74 -4.27
N MET A 134 11.86 5.10 -5.50
CA MET A 134 12.52 6.18 -6.22
C MET A 134 11.79 7.49 -6.00
N GLY A 135 12.56 8.57 -5.84
CA GLY A 135 12.00 9.92 -5.73
C GLY A 135 11.08 10.29 -6.91
N ARG A 136 9.91 10.85 -6.59
CA ARG A 136 8.86 11.23 -7.57
C ARG A 136 9.40 12.09 -8.71
N GLY A 137 10.34 13.00 -8.42
CA GLY A 137 10.94 13.89 -9.43
C GLY A 137 11.71 13.14 -10.51
N ILE A 138 12.34 12.00 -10.19
CA ILE A 138 13.09 11.21 -11.17
C ILE A 138 12.14 10.36 -12.01
N LEU A 139 11.13 9.75 -11.38
CA LEU A 139 10.05 9.05 -12.10
C LEU A 139 9.38 9.97 -13.12
N MET A 140 9.05 11.21 -12.72
CA MET A 140 8.47 12.20 -13.62
C MET A 140 9.41 12.56 -14.78
N LYS A 141 10.72 12.68 -14.55
CA LYS A 141 11.70 12.93 -15.62
C LYS A 141 11.80 11.75 -16.59
N ILE A 142 11.79 10.52 -16.07
CA ILE A 142 11.79 9.29 -16.88
C ILE A 142 10.56 9.25 -17.77
N ILE A 143 9.37 9.39 -17.18
CA ILE A 143 8.10 9.35 -17.92
C ILE A 143 8.03 10.49 -18.89
N SER A 144 8.45 11.70 -18.50
CA SER A 144 8.50 12.82 -19.42
C SER A 144 9.37 12.48 -20.63
N GLN A 145 10.60 11.99 -20.45
CA GLN A 145 11.49 11.73 -21.60
C GLN A 145 11.12 10.51 -22.43
N ILE A 146 10.71 9.40 -21.80
CA ILE A 146 10.41 8.10 -22.44
C ILE A 146 8.94 7.99 -22.83
N GLY A 147 8.06 8.34 -21.89
CA GLY A 147 6.63 8.39 -22.10
C GLY A 147 6.29 9.62 -22.93
N THR A 148 5.90 9.40 -24.17
CA THR A 148 5.19 10.41 -24.95
C THR A 148 3.95 10.89 -24.19
N GLU A 149 3.51 12.10 -24.51
CA GLU A 149 2.57 12.99 -23.81
C GLU A 149 1.14 12.45 -23.60
N LEU A 150 0.90 11.14 -23.81
CA LEU A 150 -0.41 10.50 -23.91
C LEU A 150 -1.21 10.41 -22.60
N LEU A 151 -0.60 10.59 -21.42
CA LEU A 151 -1.31 10.53 -20.14
C LEU A 151 -1.40 11.93 -19.50
N SER A 152 -2.64 12.39 -19.26
CA SER A 152 -2.88 13.66 -18.57
C SER A 152 -2.21 13.66 -17.19
N GLY A 153 -1.49 14.74 -16.88
CA GLY A 153 -0.73 14.89 -15.62
C GLY A 153 0.77 14.59 -15.68
N TYR A 154 1.32 14.16 -16.83
CA TYR A 154 2.78 14.02 -17.04
C TYR A 154 3.39 15.11 -17.95
N GLN A 155 2.57 16.08 -18.36
CA GLN A 155 2.93 17.19 -19.24
C GLN A 155 3.66 18.29 -18.47
N ASN A 156 4.91 18.04 -18.09
CA ASN A 156 5.80 19.05 -17.49
C ASN A 156 7.09 19.20 -18.31
N LYS A 157 6.95 19.25 -19.64
CA LYS A 157 8.05 19.61 -20.54
C LYS A 157 7.92 21.08 -20.90
N SER A 158 9.00 21.82 -20.68
CA SER A 158 9.17 23.10 -21.37
C SER A 158 9.22 22.84 -22.87
N THR A 159 8.48 23.63 -23.66
CA THR A 159 8.50 23.60 -25.12
C THR A 159 9.74 24.28 -25.70
N ASP A 160 10.38 25.16 -24.93
CA ASP A 160 11.60 25.89 -25.30
C ASP A 160 12.80 24.95 -25.52
N ALA A 161 13.35 24.98 -26.74
CA ALA A 161 14.49 24.18 -27.17
C ALA A 161 15.76 24.44 -26.34
N LYS A 162 16.03 25.69 -25.94
CA LYS A 162 17.21 26.04 -25.12
C LYS A 162 17.10 25.44 -23.73
N VAL A 163 15.90 25.50 -23.15
CA VAL A 163 15.60 24.90 -21.83
C VAL A 163 15.68 23.38 -21.89
N LYS A 164 15.17 22.75 -22.97
CA LYS A 164 15.30 21.30 -23.20
C LYS A 164 16.75 20.86 -23.29
N ALA A 165 17.56 21.53 -24.12
CA ALA A 165 18.98 21.20 -24.29
C ALA A 165 19.77 21.35 -22.98
N ARG A 166 19.54 22.44 -22.24
CA ARG A 166 20.15 22.66 -20.91
C ARG A 166 19.76 21.57 -19.92
N ASN A 167 18.48 21.18 -19.88
CA ASN A 167 18.00 20.13 -18.99
C ASN A 167 18.53 18.75 -19.36
N GLN A 168 18.66 18.44 -20.65
CA GLN A 168 19.29 17.20 -21.13
C GLN A 168 20.77 17.17 -20.77
N LYS A 169 21.50 18.27 -20.94
CA LYS A 169 22.93 18.36 -20.56
C LYS A 169 23.13 18.15 -19.06
N ARG A 170 22.25 18.73 -18.22
CA ARG A 170 22.33 18.62 -16.75
C ARG A 170 21.87 17.26 -16.22
N ASN A 171 20.75 16.75 -16.72
CA ASN A 171 20.10 15.56 -16.15
C ASN A 171 20.45 14.27 -16.89
N GLY A 172 21.00 14.35 -18.10
CA GLY A 172 21.11 13.22 -19.02
C GLY A 172 19.82 12.93 -19.79
N THR A 173 19.88 11.90 -20.62
CA THR A 173 18.72 11.36 -21.35
C THR A 173 18.36 9.97 -20.83
N PHE A 174 17.07 9.68 -20.74
CA PHE A 174 16.54 8.37 -20.37
C PHE A 174 16.07 7.61 -21.61
N PHE A 175 16.36 6.32 -21.65
CA PHE A 175 15.90 5.41 -22.70
C PHE A 175 15.55 4.04 -22.09
N ALA A 176 14.61 3.33 -22.70
CA ALA A 176 14.22 2.00 -22.25
C ALA A 176 14.83 0.93 -23.15
N MET A 177 15.20 -0.20 -22.54
CA MET A 177 15.67 -1.41 -23.22
C MET A 177 14.67 -2.53 -23.00
N GLN A 178 14.18 -3.11 -24.09
CA GLN A 178 13.26 -4.23 -24.08
C GLN A 178 14.00 -5.56 -23.84
N PRO A 179 13.31 -6.60 -23.33
CA PRO A 179 13.85 -7.95 -23.29
C PRO A 179 14.26 -8.42 -24.69
N GLY A 180 15.43 -9.06 -24.81
CA GLY A 180 15.94 -9.54 -26.10
C GLY A 180 16.43 -8.44 -27.05
N ASN A 181 16.80 -7.26 -26.52
CA ASN A 181 17.40 -6.20 -27.34
C ASN A 181 18.73 -6.66 -27.98
N ARG A 182 19.07 -6.03 -29.11
CA ARG A 182 20.26 -6.35 -29.91
C ARG A 182 21.58 -6.12 -29.17
N GLU A 183 21.58 -5.22 -28.20
CA GLU A 183 22.77 -4.87 -27.41
C GLU A 183 23.03 -5.89 -26.28
N GLY A 184 22.14 -6.87 -26.07
CA GLY A 184 22.26 -7.87 -25.00
C GLY A 184 22.14 -7.29 -23.60
N LEU A 185 21.67 -6.04 -23.46
CA LEU A 185 21.57 -5.37 -22.16
C LEU A 185 20.37 -5.90 -21.36
N PRO A 186 20.45 -5.97 -20.02
CA PRO A 186 19.29 -6.32 -19.22
C PRO A 186 18.12 -5.36 -19.43
N PRO A 187 16.87 -5.85 -19.44
CA PRO A 187 15.70 -5.03 -19.72
C PRO A 187 15.46 -4.01 -18.59
N GLY A 188 15.20 -2.75 -18.95
CA GLY A 188 15.09 -1.68 -17.98
C GLY A 188 15.16 -0.28 -18.57
N VAL A 189 15.09 0.73 -17.70
CA VAL A 189 15.36 2.13 -18.06
C VAL A 189 16.80 2.48 -17.71
N TYR A 190 17.50 3.05 -18.69
CA TYR A 190 18.85 3.54 -18.57
C TYR A 190 18.88 5.06 -18.65
N GLN A 191 19.89 5.63 -18.01
CA GLN A 191 20.20 7.05 -18.06
C GLN A 191 21.57 7.23 -18.69
N ARG A 192 21.62 7.89 -19.84
CA ARG A 192 22.86 8.35 -20.45
C ARG A 192 23.28 9.65 -19.78
N ARG A 193 24.48 9.66 -19.21
CA ARG A 193 25.08 10.85 -18.58
C ARG A 193 26.57 10.90 -18.89
N ARG A 194 27.15 12.09 -18.80
CA ARG A 194 28.60 12.26 -18.87
C ARG A 194 29.22 11.75 -17.56
N PHE A 195 30.15 10.82 -17.67
CA PHE A 195 30.95 10.28 -16.56
C PHE A 195 32.40 10.71 -16.79
N GLY A 196 32.88 11.68 -16.03
CA GLY A 196 34.20 12.28 -16.24
C GLY A 196 34.37 12.78 -17.67
N SER A 197 35.36 12.24 -18.39
CA SER A 197 35.64 12.61 -19.79
C SER A 197 34.71 11.92 -20.82
N GLY A 198 34.07 10.80 -20.45
CA GLY A 198 33.30 9.95 -21.38
C GLY A 198 31.78 10.04 -21.22
N TRP A 199 31.05 9.45 -22.18
CA TRP A 199 29.62 9.17 -22.06
C TRP A 199 29.42 7.75 -21.53
N GLY A 200 28.59 7.60 -20.51
CA GLY A 200 28.23 6.29 -19.97
C GLY A 200 26.73 6.19 -19.75
N SER A 201 26.26 4.96 -19.64
CA SER A 201 24.87 4.63 -19.36
C SER A 201 24.81 3.91 -18.03
N ARG A 202 23.92 4.34 -17.14
CA ARG A 202 23.61 3.61 -15.90
C ARG A 202 22.17 3.15 -15.90
N MET A 203 21.92 1.93 -15.41
CA MET A 203 20.56 1.48 -15.20
C MET A 203 19.94 2.24 -14.04
N VAL A 204 18.69 2.66 -14.20
CA VAL A 204 17.90 3.37 -13.19
C VAL A 204 16.71 2.51 -12.74
N LEU A 205 16.06 1.84 -13.68
CA LEU A 205 15.03 0.84 -13.42
C LEU A 205 15.41 -0.46 -14.08
N ALA A 206 15.25 -1.57 -13.38
CA ALA A 206 15.23 -2.90 -13.98
C ALA A 206 13.78 -3.31 -14.23
N TYR A 207 13.51 -3.93 -15.37
CA TYR A 207 12.24 -4.61 -15.63
C TYR A 207 12.37 -6.05 -15.19
N VAL A 208 11.46 -6.48 -14.31
CA VAL A 208 11.42 -7.85 -13.82
C VAL A 208 10.03 -8.44 -14.04
N LYS A 209 9.98 -9.77 -14.22
CA LYS A 209 8.71 -10.48 -14.17
C LYS A 209 8.10 -10.29 -12.78
N GLN A 210 6.79 -10.11 -12.75
CA GLN A 210 6.07 -9.81 -11.52
C GLN A 210 6.26 -10.91 -10.46
N ALA A 211 6.65 -10.51 -9.25
CA ALA A 211 6.80 -11.43 -8.12
C ALA A 211 5.45 -11.80 -7.50
N ARG A 212 5.34 -13.03 -6.98
CA ARG A 212 4.22 -13.48 -6.16
C ARG A 212 4.46 -13.08 -4.70
N TYR A 213 3.49 -12.45 -4.07
CA TYR A 213 3.57 -12.04 -2.65
C TYR A 213 3.08 -13.17 -1.74
N LYS A 214 3.72 -13.35 -0.60
CA LYS A 214 3.24 -14.18 0.51
C LYS A 214 2.60 -13.29 1.57
N PRO A 215 1.45 -13.65 2.15
CA PRO A 215 0.86 -12.91 3.26
C PRO A 215 1.85 -12.86 4.44
N GLN A 216 2.04 -11.68 5.02
CA GLN A 216 2.93 -11.46 6.16
C GLN A 216 2.19 -11.14 7.46
N ILE A 217 0.93 -10.73 7.37
CA ILE A 217 0.12 -10.29 8.52
C ILE A 217 -1.17 -11.08 8.52
N ASP A 218 -1.37 -11.87 9.56
CA ASP A 218 -2.59 -12.65 9.78
C ASP A 218 -3.55 -11.87 10.67
N LEU A 219 -4.54 -11.22 10.06
CA LEU A 219 -5.48 -10.37 10.79
C LEU A 219 -6.46 -11.14 11.65
N GLU A 220 -6.84 -12.35 11.23
CA GLU A 220 -7.80 -13.17 11.97
C GLU A 220 -7.18 -13.55 13.31
N LYS A 221 -5.95 -14.05 13.27
CA LYS A 221 -5.18 -14.38 14.47
C LYS A 221 -4.97 -13.18 15.41
N ILE A 222 -4.72 -11.99 14.86
CA ILE A 222 -4.55 -10.78 15.67
C ILE A 222 -5.85 -10.39 16.36
N ALA A 223 -6.97 -10.47 15.64
CA ALA A 223 -8.26 -10.11 16.21
C ALA A 223 -8.73 -11.12 17.25
N GLU A 224 -8.54 -12.42 17.03
CA GLU A 224 -8.83 -13.46 18.01
C GLU A 224 -8.06 -13.23 19.31
N LYS A 225 -6.75 -12.95 19.18
CA LYS A 225 -5.91 -12.61 20.33
C LYS A 225 -6.45 -11.38 21.07
N ALA A 226 -6.71 -10.28 20.34
CA ALA A 226 -7.20 -9.04 20.94
C ALA A 226 -8.57 -9.20 21.63
N VAL A 227 -9.46 -10.02 21.06
CA VAL A 227 -10.74 -10.35 21.69
C VAL A 227 -10.52 -11.12 22.99
N SER A 228 -9.68 -12.16 22.98
CA SER A 228 -9.41 -12.97 24.16
C SER A 228 -8.78 -12.17 25.32
N GLU A 229 -7.90 -11.20 25.02
CA GLU A 229 -7.16 -10.44 26.03
C GLU A 229 -7.95 -9.24 26.57
N HIS A 230 -8.74 -8.56 25.72
CA HIS A 230 -9.29 -7.24 26.07
C HIS A 230 -10.81 -7.21 26.22
N PHE A 231 -11.56 -8.12 25.59
CA PHE A 231 -13.02 -8.02 25.55
C PHE A 231 -13.65 -8.08 26.94
N GLN A 232 -13.29 -9.09 27.74
CA GLN A 232 -13.84 -9.26 29.09
C GLN A 232 -13.56 -8.06 29.99
N THR A 233 -12.31 -7.59 29.98
CA THR A 233 -11.87 -6.43 30.75
C THR A 233 -12.64 -5.16 30.37
N GLU A 234 -12.79 -4.88 29.07
CA GLU A 234 -13.54 -3.69 28.62
C GLU A 234 -15.05 -3.83 28.83
N PHE A 235 -15.59 -5.04 28.79
CA PHE A 235 -16.98 -5.31 29.12
C PHE A 235 -17.29 -5.04 30.60
N ILE A 236 -16.47 -5.53 31.52
CA ILE A 236 -16.64 -5.31 32.96
C ILE A 236 -16.56 -3.81 33.28
N LYS A 237 -15.56 -3.09 32.74
CA LYS A 237 -15.44 -1.63 32.90
C LYS A 237 -16.69 -0.89 32.40
N ALA A 238 -17.21 -1.29 31.24
CA ALA A 238 -18.40 -0.66 30.65
C ALA A 238 -19.70 -1.02 31.39
N LEU A 239 -19.72 -2.11 32.17
CA LEU A 239 -20.87 -2.49 33.00
C LEU A 239 -20.89 -1.73 34.34
N GLN A 240 -19.71 -1.39 34.86
CA GLN A 240 -19.53 -0.64 36.10
C GLN A 240 -19.72 0.87 35.94
N SER A 241 -19.55 1.41 34.73
CA SER A 241 -19.94 2.78 34.36
C SER A 241 -21.45 2.94 34.27
#